data_AF-A0A9D6QW46-F1
#
_entry.id   AF-A0A9D6QW46-F1
#
_cell.length_a   1.000
_cell.length_b   1.000
_cell.length_c   1.000
_cell.angle_alpha   90.00
_cell.angle_beta   90.00
_cell.angle_gamma   90.00
#
_symmetry.space_group_name_H-M   'P 1'
#
loop_
_entity.id
_entity.type
_entity.pdbx_description
1 polymer ?
#
loop_
_entity_poly.entity_id
_entity_poly.type
_entity_poly.pdbx_seq_one_letter_code
_entity_poly.pdbx_strand_id
1 'polypeptide(L)' 'MPETKAKMTCPCCGAELVCHAEKPVKPTCAEEAMEADPGLGAVIKEIHTCPNCGTAELRRGG' A
#
# COMPACT_ATOMS: atom_id res chain seq x y z
N MET A 1 15.61 9.69 5.75
CA MET A 1 16.28 8.80 4.77
C MET A 1 15.20 8.40 3.79
N PRO A 2 15.35 8.52 2.46
CA PRO A 2 14.27 8.10 1.56
C PRO A 2 14.16 6.58 1.68
N GLU A 3 13.04 6.13 2.22
CA GLU A 3 12.72 4.73 2.42
C GLU A 3 12.56 4.13 1.03
N THR A 4 13.51 3.28 0.62
CA THR A 4 13.43 2.55 -0.65
C THR A 4 12.24 1.60 -0.54
N LYS A 5 11.03 2.06 -0.85
CA LYS A 5 9.82 1.23 -0.83
C LYS A 5 10.11 -0.02 -1.66
N ALA A 6 10.08 -1.18 -1.01
CA ALA A 6 10.31 -2.45 -1.66
C ALA A 6 9.39 -2.56 -2.88
N LYS A 7 9.98 -2.72 -4.07
CA LYS A 7 9.27 -2.88 -5.34
C LYS A 7 8.45 -4.16 -5.26
N MET A 8 7.13 -4.05 -5.42
CA MET A 8 6.25 -5.22 -5.49
C MET A 8 6.18 -5.73 -6.92
N THR A 9 6.14 -7.05 -7.08
CA THR A 9 6.01 -7.71 -8.37
C THR A 9 4.64 -8.37 -8.48
N CYS A 10 4.01 -8.25 -9.65
CA CYS A 10 2.70 -8.82 -9.91
C CYS A 10 2.77 -10.36 -9.84
N PRO A 11 1.95 -11.03 -9.01
CA PRO A 11 1.96 -12.48 -8.90
C PRO A 11 1.42 -13.18 -10.16
N CYS A 12 0.76 -12.45 -11.07
CA CYS A 12 0.20 -13.01 -12.30
C CYS A 12 1.19 -13.01 -13.47
N CYS A 13 1.92 -11.91 -13.69
CA CYS A 13 2.83 -11.78 -14.84
C CYS A 13 4.29 -11.44 -14.48
N GLY A 14 4.60 -11.25 -13.20
CA GLY A 14 5.95 -10.90 -12.73
C GLY A 14 6.38 -9.45 -12.98
N ALA A 15 5.58 -8.62 -13.64
CA ALA A 15 5.90 -7.21 -13.86
C ALA A 15 5.94 -6.41 -12.54
N GLU A 16 6.78 -5.38 -12.47
CA GLU A 16 6.82 -4.47 -11.32
C GLU A 16 5.48 -3.71 -11.20
N LEU A 17 4.87 -3.76 -10.02
CA LEU A 17 3.64 -3.04 -9.71
C LEU A 17 3.95 -1.57 -9.40
N VAL A 18 3.20 -0.68 -10.01
CA VAL A 18 3.35 0.77 -9.80
C VAL A 18 2.46 1.18 -8.63
N CYS A 19 3.02 1.89 -7.64
CA CYS A 19 2.21 2.54 -6.60
C CYS A 19 1.42 3.67 -7.24
N HIS A 20 0.13 3.45 -7.46
CA HIS A 20 -0.73 4.37 -8.17
C HIS A 20 -1.33 5.42 -7.23
N ALA A 21 -1.60 5.02 -5.99
CA ALA A 21 -2.18 5.92 -4.99
C ALA A 21 -1.86 5.46 -3.57
N GLU A 22 -1.82 6.43 -2.66
CA GLU A 22 -1.77 6.23 -1.22
C GLU A 22 -3.04 6.83 -0.63
N LYS A 23 -3.77 6.04 0.18
CA LYS A 23 -5.04 6.48 0.76
C LYS A 23 -5.03 6.29 2.27
N PRO A 24 -5.32 7.33 3.07
CA PRO A 24 -5.60 7.15 4.48
C PRO A 24 -6.93 6.42 4.66
N VAL A 25 -6.93 5.35 5.44
CA VAL A 25 -8.10 4.53 5.74
C VAL A 25 -8.26 4.47 7.25
N LYS A 26 -9.49 4.62 7.72
CA LYS A 26 -9.78 4.45 9.15
C LYS A 26 -9.46 3.01 9.58
N PRO A 27 -8.71 2.81 10.67
CA PRO A 27 -8.47 1.49 11.20
C PRO A 27 -9.79 0.84 11.62
N THR A 28 -9.95 -0.44 11.32
CA THR A 28 -11.17 -1.21 11.65
C THR A 28 -10.97 -2.17 12.80
N CYS A 29 -9.72 -2.47 13.13
CA CYS A 29 -9.31 -3.35 14.23
C CYS A 29 -8.25 -2.68 15.11
N ALA A 30 -8.06 -3.19 16.33
CA ALA A 30 -7.08 -2.66 17.28
C ALA A 30 -5.66 -2.68 16.72
N GLU A 31 -5.28 -3.74 15.99
CA GLU A 31 -3.97 -3.84 15.36
C GLU A 31 -3.73 -2.73 14.33
N GLU A 32 -4.70 -2.49 13.43
CA GLU A 32 -4.63 -1.36 12.49
C GLU A 32 -4.59 -0.02 13.23
N ALA A 33 -5.29 0.12 14.36
CA ALA A 33 -5.29 1.35 15.14
C ALA A 33 -3.93 1.64 15.80
N MET A 34 -3.17 0.59 16.14
CA MET A 34 -1.81 0.72 16.66
C MET A 34 -0.81 1.14 15.59
N GLU A 35 -1.07 0.79 14.33
CA GLU A 35 -0.27 1.17 13.16
C GLU A 35 -0.72 2.49 12.52
N ALA A 36 -1.78 3.12 13.04
CA ALA A 36 -2.30 4.37 12.49
C ALA A 36 -1.32 5.52 12.70
N ASP A 37 -1.13 6.35 11.67
CA ASP A 37 -0.36 7.58 11.80
C ASP A 37 -1.07 8.51 12.80
N PRO A 38 -0.39 8.97 13.87
CA PRO A 38 -1.02 9.76 14.92
C PRO A 38 -1.42 11.17 14.46
N GLY A 39 -0.83 11.69 13.39
CA GLY A 39 -1.21 12.98 12.79
C GLY A 39 -2.48 12.89 11.94
N LEU A 40 -2.75 11.72 11.35
CA LEU A 40 -3.91 11.48 10.48
C LEU A 40 -5.04 10.70 11.17
N GLY A 41 -4.74 9.98 12.24
CA GLY A 41 -5.67 9.02 12.86
C GLY A 41 -6.10 7.90 11.92
N ALA A 42 -5.25 7.56 10.95
CA ALA A 42 -5.56 6.65 9.86
C ALA A 42 -4.33 5.82 9.47
N VAL A 43 -4.58 4.63 8.93
CA VAL A 43 -3.55 3.78 8.33
C VAL A 43 -3.43 4.14 6.86
N ILE A 44 -2.21 4.33 6.36
CA ILE A 44 -1.98 4.53 4.93
C ILE A 44 -2.06 3.18 4.22
N LYS A 45 -2.93 3.07 3.21
CA LYS A 45 -2.96 1.93 2.29
C LYS A 45 -2.47 2.38 0.92
N GLU A 46 -1.47 1.67 0.42
CA GLU A 46 -0.91 1.85 -0.91
C GLU A 46 -1.66 0.95 -1.89
N ILE A 47 -2.07 1.51 -3.01
CA ILE A 47 -2.73 0.81 -4.10
C ILE A 47 -1.71 0.65 -5.22
N HIS A 48 -1.34 -0.59 -5.49
CA HIS A 48 -0.35 -0.94 -6.50
C HIS A 48 -1.04 -1.63 -7.67
N THR A 49 -0.89 -1.08 -8.88
CA THR A 49 -1.55 -1.63 -10.07
C THR A 49 -0.53 -2.17 -11.06
N CYS A 50 -0.80 -3.36 -11.59
CA CYS A 50 0.00 -3.97 -12.62
C CYS A 50 -0.29 -3.28 -13.97
N PRO A 51 0.72 -2.71 -14.64
CA PRO A 51 0.51 -2.06 -15.93
C PRO A 51 0.22 -3.05 -17.06
N ASN A 52 0.52 -4.35 -16.86
CA ASN A 52 0.37 -5.37 -17.90
C ASN A 52 -0.97 -6.13 -17.77
N CYS A 53 -1.31 -6.58 -16.56
CA CYS A 53 -2.52 -7.36 -16.31
C CYS A 53 -3.70 -6.52 -15.79
N GLY A 54 -3.46 -5.30 -15.30
CA GLY A 54 -4.49 -4.48 -14.63
C GLY A 54 -4.83 -4.92 -13.21
N THR A 55 -4.24 -6.02 -12.70
CA THR A 55 -4.43 -6.46 -11.31
C THR A 55 -3.98 -5.38 -10.33
N ALA A 56 -4.82 -5.08 -9.34
CA ALA A 56 -4.49 -4.18 -8.26
C ALA A 56 -4.29 -4.96 -6.95
N GLU A 57 -3.23 -4.64 -6.22
CA GLU A 57 -2.96 -5.14 -4.88
C GLU A 57 -2.91 -3.97 -3.89
N LEU A 58 -3.42 -4.22 -2.69
CA LEU A 58 -3.33 -3.26 -1.59
C LEU A 58 -2.26 -3.71 -0.61
N ARG A 59 -1.43 -2.75 -0.22
CA ARG A 59 -0.37 -2.91 0.78
C ARG A 59 -0.57 -1.89 1.88
N ARG A 60 -0.15 -2.22 3.10
CA ARG A 60 -0.01 -1.21 4.16
C ARG A 60 1.23 -0.37 3.86
N GLY A 61 1.04 0.94 3.77
CA GLY A 61 2.13 1.89 3.70
C GLY A 61 2.76 2.03 5.06
N GLY A 62 4.07 1.76 5.13
CA GLY A 62 4.92 2.13 6.25
C GLY A 62 5.45 3.53 6.07
#